data_AF-A0A3M5G776-F1
#
_entry.id   AF-A0A3M5G776-F1
#
_cell.length_a   1.000
_cell.length_b   1.000
_cell.length_c   1.000
_cell.angle_alpha   90.00
_cell.angle_beta   90.00
_cell.angle_gamma   90.00
#
_symmetry.space_group_name_H-M   'P 1'
#
loop_
_entity.id
_entity.type
_entity.pdbx_description
1 polymer ?
#
loop_
_entity_poly.entity_id
_entity_poly.type
_entity_poly.pdbx_seq_one_letter_code
_entity_poly.pdbx_strand_id
1 'polypeptide(L)'
;AVVADEVRTLAQNVSKATDDISRNIDAMLQEVSSTHEQTIQISQSARETQQVVERASGHFESMIGDFESTNDKLADIAAHIQQFATTNTGINERVTRIYSDSQAIDQRMQHSATATRDLSGVAEQVQALLGRFVLGHGELDAAITRASQCRDILQVRLAELHKQGVNLFDQSYKLIPGTDPKQYMTGYTERFAQVCQEECDKLTKGTRGGKVTFIVDNKGYCPVNNSWVSLKPTGDRAVDLPVCRNKRMFSDPIGLRAAGNQQRFLLQTYLRDTGEIMTEIDVPFFFEGRHWGNLRMGFDAALLLGK
;
A
#
# COMPACT_ATOMS: atom_id res chain seq x y z
N ALA A 1 23.29 -143.88 -8.98
CA ALA A 1 22.18 -142.94 -8.72
C ALA A 1 22.59 -141.84 -7.73
N VAL A 2 23.09 -142.18 -6.54
CA VAL A 2 23.37 -141.24 -5.43
C VAL A 2 24.37 -140.11 -5.76
N VAL A 3 25.48 -140.41 -6.45
CA VAL A 3 26.50 -139.38 -6.79
C VAL A 3 25.97 -138.33 -7.78
N ALA A 4 25.04 -138.71 -8.66
CA ALA A 4 24.46 -137.77 -9.62
C ALA A 4 23.45 -136.82 -8.98
N ASP A 5 22.72 -137.26 -7.95
CA ASP A 5 21.83 -136.38 -7.18
C ASP A 5 22.63 -135.41 -6.31
N GLU A 6 23.71 -135.85 -5.66
CA GLU A 6 24.53 -134.97 -4.82
C GLU A 6 25.22 -133.86 -5.62
N VAL A 7 25.73 -134.19 -6.82
CA VAL A 7 26.28 -133.20 -7.75
C VAL A 7 25.21 -132.27 -8.28
N ARG A 8 23.98 -132.75 -8.50
CA ARG A 8 22.83 -131.92 -8.91
C ARG A 8 22.40 -130.96 -7.81
N THR A 9 22.37 -131.40 -6.56
CA THR A 9 22.04 -130.55 -5.39
C THR A 9 23.13 -129.52 -5.14
N LEU A 10 24.41 -129.88 -5.27
CA LEU A 10 25.53 -128.93 -5.16
C LEU A 10 25.48 -127.89 -6.28
N ALA A 11 25.23 -128.31 -7.52
CA ALA A 11 25.07 -127.40 -8.65
C ALA A 11 23.85 -126.47 -8.47
N GLN A 12 22.73 -126.97 -7.92
CA GLN A 12 21.57 -126.14 -7.58
C GLN A 12 21.87 -125.12 -6.47
N ASN A 13 22.62 -125.51 -5.43
CA ASN A 13 23.02 -124.61 -4.36
C ASN A 13 24.02 -123.54 -4.85
N VAL A 14 24.98 -123.92 -5.69
CA VAL A 14 25.92 -122.98 -6.32
C VAL A 14 25.17 -122.02 -7.27
N SER A 15 24.23 -122.53 -8.06
CA SER A 15 23.37 -121.69 -8.92
C SER A 15 22.56 -120.69 -8.10
N LYS A 16 21.93 -121.13 -7.01
CA LYS A 16 21.13 -120.26 -6.14
C LYS A 16 21.97 -119.20 -5.42
N ALA A 17 23.16 -119.57 -4.93
CA ALA A 17 24.09 -118.61 -4.34
C ALA A 17 24.61 -117.60 -5.38
N THR A 18 24.83 -118.02 -6.62
CA THR A 18 25.23 -117.14 -7.73
C THR A 18 24.09 -116.19 -8.14
N ASP A 19 22.83 -116.64 -8.09
CA ASP A 19 21.65 -115.80 -8.31
C ASP A 19 21.43 -114.78 -7.19
N ASP A 20 21.69 -115.15 -5.93
CA ASP A 20 21.63 -114.23 -4.79
C ASP A 20 22.77 -113.20 -4.85
N ILE A 21 23.98 -113.60 -5.24
CA ILE A 21 25.10 -112.68 -5.48
C ILE A 21 24.77 -111.71 -6.63
N SER A 22 24.20 -112.21 -7.74
CA SER A 22 23.78 -111.33 -8.86
C SER A 22 22.73 -110.32 -8.40
N ARG A 23 21.70 -110.76 -7.66
CA ARG A 23 20.69 -109.84 -7.11
C ARG A 23 21.27 -108.80 -6.15
N ASN A 24 22.24 -109.16 -5.32
CA ASN A 24 22.91 -108.21 -4.44
C ASN A 24 23.82 -107.24 -5.20
N ILE A 25 24.49 -107.70 -6.26
CA ILE A 25 25.27 -106.84 -7.17
C ILE A 25 24.35 -105.84 -7.87
N ASP A 26 23.21 -106.29 -8.38
CA ASP A 26 22.22 -105.42 -9.03
C ASP A 26 21.65 -104.39 -8.05
N ALA A 27 21.34 -104.79 -6.81
CA ALA A 27 20.89 -103.89 -5.76
C ALA A 27 21.98 -102.85 -5.39
N MET A 28 23.24 -103.26 -5.26
CA MET A 28 24.35 -102.33 -5.02
C MET A 28 24.55 -101.37 -6.20
N LEU A 29 24.44 -101.83 -7.44
CA LEU A 29 24.54 -100.97 -8.63
C LEU A 29 23.42 -99.93 -8.65
N GLN A 30 22.21 -100.32 -8.24
CA GLN A 30 21.07 -99.41 -8.12
C GLN A 30 21.27 -98.37 -6.99
N GLU A 31 21.76 -98.79 -5.82
CA GLU A 31 22.14 -97.91 -4.71
C GLU A 31 23.24 -96.91 -5.10
N VAL A 32 24.28 -97.38 -5.79
CA VAL A 32 25.38 -96.52 -6.30
C VAL A 32 24.85 -95.53 -7.32
N SER A 33 23.96 -95.96 -8.23
CA SER A 33 23.31 -95.06 -9.20
C SER A 33 22.46 -94.00 -8.50
N SER A 34 21.68 -94.38 -7.48
CA SER A 34 20.87 -93.44 -6.70
C SER A 34 21.73 -92.45 -5.91
N THR A 35 22.80 -92.93 -5.28
CA THR A 35 23.78 -92.09 -4.58
C THR A 35 24.47 -91.12 -5.55
N HIS A 36 24.76 -91.55 -6.77
CA HIS A 36 25.33 -90.70 -7.82
C HIS A 36 24.37 -89.58 -8.21
N GLU A 37 23.09 -89.88 -8.46
CA GLU A 37 22.05 -88.86 -8.72
C GLU A 37 21.89 -87.87 -7.57
N GLN A 38 21.84 -88.36 -6.32
CA GLN A 38 21.75 -87.50 -5.14
C GLN A 38 22.98 -86.60 -4.98
N THR A 39 24.17 -87.10 -5.28
CA THR A 39 25.41 -86.31 -5.24
C THR A 39 25.40 -85.20 -6.30
N ILE A 40 24.85 -85.49 -7.49
CA ILE A 40 24.65 -84.47 -8.54
C ILE A 40 23.68 -83.38 -8.04
N GLN A 41 22.56 -83.76 -7.43
CA GLN A 41 21.61 -82.80 -6.86
C GLN A 41 22.24 -81.94 -5.75
N ILE A 42 22.97 -82.54 -4.81
CA ILE A 42 23.66 -81.82 -3.74
C ILE A 42 24.67 -80.83 -4.32
N SER A 43 25.46 -81.25 -5.31
CA SER A 43 26.42 -80.37 -6.00
C SER A 43 25.74 -79.19 -6.68
N GLN A 44 24.57 -79.42 -7.28
CA GLN A 44 23.77 -78.35 -7.88
C GLN A 44 23.20 -77.39 -6.84
N SER A 45 22.60 -77.88 -5.75
CA SER A 45 22.12 -77.04 -4.65
C SER A 45 23.25 -76.26 -3.97
N ALA A 46 24.45 -76.83 -3.86
CA ALA A 46 25.62 -76.13 -3.34
C ALA A 46 26.02 -74.95 -4.24
N ARG A 47 25.99 -75.12 -5.57
CA ARG A 47 26.24 -74.03 -6.54
C ARG A 47 25.18 -72.94 -6.46
N GLU A 48 23.91 -73.30 -6.35
CA GLU A 48 22.81 -72.33 -6.18
C GLU A 48 22.97 -71.54 -4.87
N THR A 49 23.34 -72.22 -3.78
CA THR A 49 23.62 -71.58 -2.49
C THR A 49 24.79 -70.61 -2.60
N GLN A 50 25.86 -70.99 -3.30
CA GLN A 50 27.00 -70.10 -3.54
C GLN A 50 26.56 -68.82 -4.27
N GLN A 51 25.74 -68.92 -5.31
CA GLN A 51 25.22 -67.74 -6.04
C GLN A 51 24.32 -66.84 -5.18
N VAL A 52 23.57 -67.40 -4.23
CA VAL A 52 22.78 -66.62 -3.28
C VAL A 52 23.69 -65.87 -2.32
N VAL A 53 24.74 -66.53 -1.80
CA VAL A 53 25.72 -65.91 -0.90
C VAL A 53 26.50 -64.80 -1.60
N GLU A 54 26.94 -65.01 -2.85
CA GLU A 54 27.61 -63.97 -3.65
C GLU A 54 26.72 -62.75 -3.86
N ARG A 55 25.43 -62.94 -4.20
CA ARG A 55 24.46 -61.84 -4.30
C ARG A 55 24.24 -61.12 -2.97
N ALA A 56 24.13 -61.87 -1.87
CA ALA A 56 23.96 -61.28 -0.54
C ALA A 56 25.18 -60.44 -0.15
N SER A 57 26.40 -60.89 -0.45
CA SER A 57 27.64 -60.13 -0.23
C SER A 57 27.64 -58.82 -1.03
N GLY A 58 27.24 -58.85 -2.31
CA GLY A 58 27.14 -57.64 -3.12
C GLY A 58 26.10 -56.64 -2.61
N HIS A 59 24.96 -57.12 -2.08
CA HIS A 59 23.99 -56.25 -1.41
C HIS A 59 24.55 -55.63 -0.13
N PHE A 60 25.36 -56.36 0.65
CA PHE A 60 26.01 -55.80 1.85
C PHE A 60 27.04 -54.73 1.48
N GLU A 61 27.83 -54.92 0.42
CA GLU A 61 28.74 -53.88 -0.06
C GLU A 61 27.98 -52.61 -0.49
N SER A 62 26.88 -52.76 -1.23
CA SER A 62 26.03 -51.62 -1.61
C SER A 62 25.45 -50.92 -0.39
N MET A 63 24.95 -51.67 0.60
CA MET A 63 24.39 -51.11 1.83
C MET A 63 25.43 -50.32 2.62
N ILE A 64 26.68 -50.80 2.68
CA ILE A 64 27.78 -50.07 3.34
C ILE A 64 28.04 -48.74 2.61
N GLY A 65 28.10 -48.76 1.27
CA GLY A 65 28.25 -47.52 0.49
C GLY A 65 27.09 -46.53 0.67
N ASP A 66 25.86 -47.03 0.75
CA ASP A 66 24.69 -46.21 1.05
C ASP A 66 24.74 -45.61 2.47
N PHE A 67 25.26 -46.35 3.46
CA PHE A 67 25.47 -45.86 4.82
C PHE A 67 26.54 -44.77 4.88
N GLU A 68 27.67 -44.93 4.18
CA GLU A 68 28.70 -43.91 4.09
C GLU A 68 28.14 -42.62 3.45
N SER A 69 27.43 -42.74 2.31
CA SER A 69 26.80 -41.59 1.67
C SER A 69 25.76 -40.91 2.56
N THR A 70 25.00 -41.67 3.34
CA THR A 70 24.01 -41.12 4.27
C THR A 70 24.69 -40.40 5.42
N ASN A 71 25.80 -40.93 5.93
CA ASN A 71 26.59 -40.30 6.99
C ASN A 71 27.19 -38.97 6.53
N ASP A 72 27.71 -38.89 5.30
CA ASP A 72 28.22 -37.65 4.72
C ASP A 72 27.11 -36.58 4.60
N LYS A 73 25.93 -36.97 4.10
CA LYS A 73 24.77 -36.06 4.02
C LYS A 73 24.32 -35.57 5.40
N LEU A 74 24.40 -36.40 6.43
CA LEU A 74 24.08 -35.99 7.79
C LEU A 74 25.09 -34.98 8.34
N ALA A 75 26.38 -35.14 8.00
CA ALA A 75 27.41 -34.16 8.33
C ALA A 75 27.15 -32.81 7.64
N ASP A 76 26.77 -32.81 6.37
CA ASP A 76 26.40 -31.60 5.62
C ASP A 76 25.18 -30.90 6.22
N ILE A 77 24.14 -31.65 6.61
CA ILE A 77 22.96 -31.10 7.28
C ILE A 77 23.35 -30.43 8.61
N ALA A 78 24.22 -31.06 9.39
CA ALA A 78 24.69 -30.48 10.64
C ALA A 78 25.44 -29.15 10.42
N ALA A 79 26.28 -29.09 9.37
CA ALA A 79 26.95 -27.85 8.98
C ALA A 79 25.96 -26.75 8.58
N HIS A 80 24.95 -27.08 7.77
CA HIS A 80 23.91 -26.14 7.37
C HIS A 80 23.05 -25.64 8.55
N ILE A 81 22.73 -26.49 9.52
CA ILE A 81 22.02 -26.09 10.74
C ILE A 81 22.85 -25.07 11.53
N GLN A 82 24.17 -25.28 11.64
CA GLN A 82 25.05 -24.33 12.34
C GLN A 82 25.13 -22.98 11.61
N GLN A 83 25.21 -23.00 10.27
CA GLN A 83 25.16 -21.79 9.46
C GLN A 83 23.82 -21.07 9.61
N PHE A 84 22.72 -21.81 9.57
CA PHE A 84 21.37 -21.28 9.75
C PHE A 84 21.20 -20.60 11.10
N ALA A 85 21.68 -21.21 12.19
CA ALA A 85 21.65 -20.61 13.52
C ALA A 85 22.43 -19.28 13.59
N THR A 86 23.60 -19.24 12.95
CA THR A 86 24.43 -18.02 12.86
C THR A 86 23.72 -16.92 12.07
N THR A 87 23.16 -17.26 10.90
CA THR A 87 22.39 -16.32 10.08
C THR A 87 21.15 -15.81 10.82
N ASN A 88 20.42 -16.69 11.52
CA ASN A 88 19.22 -16.32 12.27
C ASN A 88 19.53 -15.36 13.42
N THR A 89 20.66 -15.56 14.10
CA THR A 89 21.17 -14.61 15.12
C THR A 89 21.44 -13.24 14.49
N GLY A 90 22.12 -13.21 13.34
CA GLY A 90 22.36 -11.96 12.61
C GLY A 90 21.09 -11.28 12.07
N ILE A 91 20.04 -12.04 11.73
CA ILE A 91 18.73 -11.49 11.38
C ILE A 91 18.10 -10.82 12.60
N ASN A 92 18.13 -11.49 13.76
CA ASN A 92 17.54 -10.94 14.99
C ASN A 92 18.20 -9.61 15.41
N GLU A 93 19.53 -9.51 15.30
CA GLU A 93 20.26 -8.26 15.55
C GLU A 93 19.84 -7.14 14.59
N ARG A 94 19.67 -7.44 13.30
CA ARG A 94 19.22 -6.46 12.30
C ARG A 94 17.80 -6.01 12.55
N VAL A 95 16.89 -6.92 12.92
CA VAL A 95 15.51 -6.59 13.29
C VAL A 95 15.49 -5.65 14.49
N THR A 96 16.33 -5.91 15.50
CA THR A 96 16.46 -5.05 16.68
C THR A 96 16.95 -3.64 16.30
N ARG A 97 17.93 -3.52 15.39
CA ARG A 97 18.37 -2.21 14.87
C ARG A 97 17.29 -1.49 14.07
N ILE A 98 16.58 -2.18 13.18
CA ILE A 98 15.49 -1.57 12.42
C ILE A 98 14.41 -1.04 13.36
N TYR A 99 14.12 -1.76 14.44
CA TYR A 99 13.18 -1.31 15.45
C TYR A 99 13.66 -0.05 16.17
N SER A 100 14.91 0.00 16.62
CA SER A 100 15.47 1.20 17.27
C SER A 100 15.51 2.41 16.33
N ASP A 101 15.90 2.20 15.07
CA ASP A 101 15.97 3.27 14.08
C ASP A 101 14.57 3.81 13.75
N SER A 102 13.57 2.92 13.69
CA SER A 102 12.16 3.30 13.48
C SER A 102 11.63 4.15 14.63
N GLN A 103 11.96 3.83 15.89
CA GLN A 103 11.61 4.69 17.03
C GLN A 103 12.29 6.06 16.96
N ALA A 104 13.57 6.12 16.57
CA ALA A 104 14.29 7.39 16.42
C ALA A 104 13.69 8.26 15.30
N ILE A 105 13.26 7.64 14.19
CA ILE A 105 12.56 8.32 13.10
C ILE A 105 11.23 8.89 13.59
N ASP A 106 10.44 8.12 14.34
CA ASP A 106 9.16 8.59 14.88
C ASP A 106 9.33 9.84 15.76
N GLN A 107 10.31 9.81 16.67
CA GLN A 107 10.63 10.97 17.52
C GLN A 107 11.04 12.21 16.70
N ARG A 108 11.89 12.04 15.68
CA ARG A 108 12.30 13.13 14.79
C ARG A 108 11.12 13.68 13.99
N MET A 109 10.21 12.82 13.55
CA MET A 109 9.00 13.23 12.85
C MET A 109 8.07 14.04 13.74
N GLN A 110 7.86 13.63 14.99
CA GLN A 110 7.07 14.40 15.96
C GLN A 110 7.69 15.78 16.26
N HIS A 111 9.02 15.84 16.39
CA HIS A 111 9.73 17.09 16.58
C HIS A 111 9.61 18.01 15.36
N SER A 112 9.79 17.47 14.16
CA SER A 112 9.62 18.20 12.89
C SER A 112 8.21 18.75 12.73
N ALA A 113 7.19 17.96 13.07
CA ALA A 113 5.80 18.40 13.04
C ALA A 113 5.54 19.56 14.02
N THR A 114 6.18 19.53 15.20
CA THR A 114 6.09 20.61 16.19
C THR A 114 6.79 21.87 15.71
N ALA A 115 8.04 21.77 15.26
CA ALA A 115 8.79 22.89 14.71
C ALA A 115 8.08 23.55 13.51
N THR A 116 7.44 22.74 12.66
CA THR A 116 6.65 23.26 11.53
C THR A 116 5.44 24.07 12.01
N ARG A 117 4.71 23.59 13.03
CA ARG A 117 3.60 24.34 13.63
C ARG A 117 4.08 25.65 14.25
N ASP A 118 5.20 25.63 14.95
CA ASP A 118 5.78 26.84 15.57
C ASP A 118 6.18 27.86 14.49
N LEU A 119 6.83 27.40 13.41
CA LEU A 119 7.22 28.25 12.30
C LEU A 119 6.01 28.85 11.57
N SER A 120 4.94 28.08 11.39
CA SER A 120 3.66 28.61 10.90
C SER A 120 3.11 29.70 11.84
N GLY A 121 3.12 29.47 13.16
CA GLY A 121 2.68 30.48 14.13
C GLY A 121 3.53 31.76 14.12
N VAL A 122 4.85 31.65 13.96
CA VAL A 122 5.73 32.82 13.80
C VAL A 122 5.45 33.56 12.49
N ALA A 123 5.28 32.84 11.39
CA ALA A 123 4.93 33.45 10.10
C ALA A 123 3.60 34.21 10.18
N GLU A 124 2.62 33.68 10.92
CA GLU A 124 1.35 34.37 11.21
C GLU A 124 1.55 35.68 11.97
N GLN A 125 2.40 35.67 13.01
CA GLN A 125 2.69 36.87 13.77
C GLN A 125 3.38 37.94 12.91
N VAL A 126 4.31 37.54 12.05
CA VAL A 126 4.97 38.44 11.09
C VAL A 126 3.96 39.03 10.11
N GLN A 127 3.05 38.22 9.56
CA GLN A 127 1.98 38.71 8.68
C GLN A 127 1.04 39.68 9.42
N ALA A 128 0.65 39.38 10.65
CA ALA A 128 -0.18 40.27 11.46
C ALA A 128 0.52 41.61 11.76
N LEU A 129 1.84 41.58 12.00
CA LEU A 129 2.65 42.80 12.19
C LEU A 129 2.76 43.61 10.90
N LEU A 130 3.05 42.98 9.77
CA LEU A 130 3.04 43.63 8.45
C LEU A 130 1.67 44.23 8.14
N GLY A 131 0.58 43.58 8.55
CA GLY A 131 -0.77 44.10 8.39
C GLY A 131 -1.04 45.42 9.10
N ARG A 132 -0.28 45.76 10.14
CA ARG A 132 -0.39 47.02 10.88
C ARG A 132 0.31 48.19 10.19
N PHE A 133 1.24 47.94 9.29
CA PHE A 133 1.99 48.97 8.59
C PHE A 133 1.61 48.98 7.10
N VAL A 134 1.06 50.10 6.62
CA VAL A 134 0.96 50.34 5.18
C VAL A 134 2.29 50.92 4.74
N LEU A 135 3.14 50.10 4.12
CA LEU A 135 4.42 50.59 3.60
C LEU A 135 4.22 51.44 2.33
N GLY A 136 3.10 51.26 1.62
CA GLY A 136 2.66 52.15 0.54
C GLY A 136 3.48 52.02 -0.74
N HIS A 137 4.29 50.97 -0.86
CA HIS A 137 5.24 50.81 -1.95
C HIS A 137 5.21 49.37 -2.50
N GLY A 138 4.88 49.23 -3.79
CA GLY A 138 4.89 47.95 -4.52
C GLY A 138 3.50 47.42 -4.89
N GLU A 139 3.46 46.47 -5.83
CA GLU A 139 2.21 45.93 -6.38
C GLU A 139 1.38 45.15 -5.36
N LEU A 140 2.01 44.52 -4.36
CA LEU A 140 1.30 43.81 -3.29
C LEU A 140 0.48 44.76 -2.41
N ASP A 141 1.07 45.88 -1.99
CA ASP A 141 0.35 46.92 -1.24
C ASP A 141 -0.79 47.52 -2.07
N ALA A 142 -0.57 47.74 -3.36
CA ALA A 142 -1.61 48.19 -4.29
C ALA A 142 -2.74 47.15 -4.43
N ALA A 143 -2.42 45.85 -4.48
CA ALA A 143 -3.41 44.77 -4.52
C ALA A 143 -4.22 44.68 -3.22
N ILE A 144 -3.58 44.77 -2.05
CA ILE A 144 -4.26 44.81 -0.75
C ILE A 144 -5.19 46.03 -0.67
N THR A 145 -4.73 47.18 -1.16
CA THR A 145 -5.54 48.41 -1.20
C THR A 145 -6.75 48.26 -2.12
N ARG A 146 -6.58 47.74 -3.34
CA ARG A 146 -7.68 47.46 -4.27
C ARG A 146 -8.71 46.50 -3.68
N ALA A 147 -8.26 45.41 -3.04
CA ALA A 147 -9.13 44.45 -2.38
C ALA A 147 -9.92 45.09 -1.23
N SER A 148 -9.24 45.89 -0.39
CA SER A 148 -9.87 46.61 0.72
C SER A 148 -10.91 47.62 0.24
N GLN A 149 -10.61 48.39 -0.82
CA GLN A 149 -11.55 49.35 -1.42
C GLN A 149 -12.78 48.65 -2.01
N CYS A 150 -12.59 47.53 -2.71
CA CYS A 150 -13.68 46.70 -3.23
C CYS A 150 -14.57 46.19 -2.08
N ARG A 151 -13.96 45.68 -1.01
CA ARG A 151 -14.65 45.27 0.22
C ARG A 151 -15.45 46.44 0.80
N ASP A 152 -14.88 47.63 0.94
CA ASP A 152 -15.56 48.80 1.52
C ASP A 152 -16.79 49.23 0.69
N ILE A 153 -16.68 49.21 -0.64
CA ILE A 153 -17.83 49.48 -1.55
C ILE A 153 -18.94 48.44 -1.33
N LEU A 154 -18.58 47.16 -1.33
CA LEU A 154 -19.54 46.08 -1.15
C LEU A 154 -20.12 46.05 0.26
N GLN A 155 -19.36 46.43 1.29
CA GLN A 155 -19.80 46.52 2.68
C GLN A 155 -21.01 47.46 2.80
N VAL A 156 -20.96 48.62 2.13
CA VAL A 156 -22.07 49.59 2.12
C VAL A 156 -23.28 49.03 1.38
N ARG A 157 -23.08 48.48 0.17
CA ARG A 157 -24.19 47.95 -0.65
C ARG A 157 -24.88 46.76 0.01
N LEU A 158 -24.11 45.87 0.63
CA LEU A 158 -24.64 44.70 1.34
C LEU A 158 -25.29 45.09 2.67
N ALA A 159 -24.79 46.12 3.37
CA ALA A 159 -25.46 46.62 4.57
C ALA A 159 -26.83 47.22 4.22
N GLU A 160 -26.95 47.89 3.08
CA GLU A 160 -28.24 48.37 2.56
C GLU A 160 -29.16 47.20 2.17
N LEU A 161 -28.63 46.18 1.49
CA LEU A 161 -29.38 44.96 1.19
C LEU A 161 -29.91 44.28 2.46
N HIS A 162 -29.11 44.28 3.53
CA HIS A 162 -29.51 43.75 4.83
C HIS A 162 -30.68 44.55 5.45
N LYS A 163 -30.59 45.88 5.41
CA LYS A 163 -31.67 46.79 5.87
C LYS A 163 -32.97 46.61 5.10
N GLN A 164 -32.91 46.20 3.84
CA GLN A 164 -34.06 45.87 3.01
C GLN A 164 -34.71 44.51 3.36
N GLY A 165 -34.27 43.86 4.45
CA GLY A 165 -34.86 42.63 4.97
C GLY A 165 -34.21 41.34 4.46
N VAL A 166 -33.11 41.42 3.71
CA VAL A 166 -32.36 40.22 3.30
C VAL A 166 -31.55 39.70 4.48
N ASN A 167 -31.82 38.48 4.92
CA ASN A 167 -31.07 37.84 5.99
C ASN A 167 -29.70 37.36 5.50
N LEU A 168 -28.68 38.22 5.59
CA LEU A 168 -27.29 37.87 5.24
C LEU A 168 -26.72 36.77 6.14
N PHE A 169 -27.25 36.57 7.34
CA PHE A 169 -26.80 35.56 8.29
C PHE A 169 -27.52 34.21 8.13
N ASP A 170 -28.28 34.00 7.05
CA ASP A 170 -28.91 32.71 6.77
C ASP A 170 -27.86 31.63 6.46
N GLN A 171 -27.72 30.66 7.37
CA GLN A 171 -26.82 29.51 7.21
C GLN A 171 -27.56 28.22 6.85
N SER A 172 -28.82 28.34 6.37
CA SER A 172 -29.63 27.21 5.93
C SER A 172 -29.22 26.76 4.52
N TYR A 173 -27.98 26.26 4.37
CA TYR A 173 -27.41 25.85 3.09
C TYR A 173 -28.19 24.68 2.46
N LYS A 174 -29.05 24.98 1.48
CA LYS A 174 -29.84 23.98 0.75
C LYS A 174 -29.06 23.48 -0.45
N LEU A 175 -28.79 22.18 -0.51
CA LEU A 175 -28.10 21.57 -1.63
C LEU A 175 -28.90 21.77 -2.93
N ILE A 176 -28.20 22.15 -4.01
CA ILE A 176 -28.74 22.17 -5.37
C ILE A 176 -28.60 20.75 -5.94
N PRO A 177 -29.72 20.04 -6.22
CA PRO A 177 -29.66 18.67 -6.73
C PRO A 177 -28.92 18.60 -8.08
N GLY A 178 -28.22 17.49 -8.32
CA GLY A 178 -27.54 17.23 -9.59
C GLY A 178 -26.24 18.02 -9.84
N THR A 179 -25.64 18.59 -8.80
CA THR A 179 -24.37 19.34 -8.90
C THR A 179 -23.18 18.53 -8.37
N ASP A 180 -22.11 18.44 -9.16
CA ASP A 180 -20.81 17.93 -8.75
C ASP A 180 -19.72 18.82 -9.38
N PRO A 181 -19.01 19.68 -8.62
CA PRO A 181 -19.02 19.80 -7.16
C PRO A 181 -20.36 20.26 -6.57
N LYS A 182 -20.65 19.84 -5.34
CA LYS A 182 -21.88 20.21 -4.61
C LYS A 182 -22.00 21.73 -4.48
N GLN A 183 -23.12 22.28 -4.96
CA GLN A 183 -23.50 23.68 -4.79
C GLN A 183 -24.70 23.81 -3.84
N TYR A 184 -24.79 24.95 -3.16
CA TYR A 184 -25.81 25.23 -2.14
C TYR A 184 -26.42 26.62 -2.36
N MET A 185 -27.64 26.81 -1.90
CA MET A 185 -28.33 28.10 -1.85
C MET A 185 -28.78 28.43 -0.43
N THR A 186 -28.80 29.73 -0.15
CA THR A 186 -29.40 30.36 1.04
C THR A 186 -30.43 31.38 0.56
N GLY A 187 -31.21 31.95 1.48
CA GLY A 187 -32.19 32.99 1.17
C GLY A 187 -31.59 34.26 0.56
N TYR A 188 -30.29 34.53 0.76
CA TYR A 188 -29.64 35.73 0.25
C TYR A 188 -28.85 35.50 -1.05
N THR A 189 -28.53 34.26 -1.42
CA THR A 189 -27.53 33.92 -2.46
C THR A 189 -27.69 34.71 -3.76
N GLU A 190 -28.88 34.74 -4.35
CA GLU A 190 -29.10 35.36 -5.67
C GLU A 190 -29.02 36.89 -5.60
N ARG A 191 -29.68 37.52 -4.62
CA ARG A 191 -29.62 38.98 -4.43
C ARG A 191 -28.20 39.45 -4.08
N PHE A 192 -27.50 38.67 -3.26
CA PHE A 192 -26.11 38.94 -2.90
C PHE A 192 -25.20 38.90 -4.12
N ALA A 193 -25.32 37.86 -4.96
CA ALA A 193 -24.53 37.73 -6.17
C ALA A 193 -24.77 38.91 -7.13
N GLN A 194 -26.03 39.33 -7.32
CA GLN A 194 -26.38 40.48 -8.16
C GLN A 194 -25.70 41.78 -7.74
N VAL A 195 -25.57 42.02 -6.43
CA VAL A 195 -24.91 43.23 -5.89
C VAL A 195 -23.39 43.17 -6.04
N CYS A 196 -22.80 41.97 -5.91
CA CYS A 196 -21.35 41.80 -5.79
C CYS A 196 -20.64 41.49 -7.11
N GLN A 197 -21.33 40.88 -8.09
CA GLN A 197 -20.70 40.29 -9.28
C GLN A 197 -19.78 41.27 -10.04
N GLU A 198 -20.27 42.49 -10.30
CA GLU A 198 -19.53 43.47 -11.08
C GLU A 198 -18.23 43.91 -10.38
N GLU A 199 -18.26 44.11 -9.06
CA GLU A 199 -17.08 44.52 -8.30
C GLU A 199 -16.06 43.37 -8.17
N CYS A 200 -16.53 42.11 -8.02
CA CYS A 200 -15.65 40.94 -8.05
C CYS A 200 -14.92 40.80 -9.39
N ASP A 201 -15.65 40.99 -10.50
CA ASP A 201 -15.09 40.92 -11.85
C ASP A 201 -14.08 42.04 -12.11
N LYS A 202 -14.42 43.29 -11.71
CA LYS A 202 -13.53 44.45 -11.81
C LYS A 202 -12.26 44.26 -11.01
N LEU A 203 -12.36 43.82 -9.76
CA LEU A 203 -11.20 43.60 -8.90
C LEU A 203 -10.26 42.54 -9.49
N THR A 204 -10.82 41.43 -9.96
CA THR A 204 -10.03 40.34 -10.55
C THR A 204 -9.29 40.80 -11.80
N LYS A 205 -9.96 41.50 -12.72
CA LYS A 205 -9.35 42.00 -13.97
C LYS A 205 -8.38 43.15 -13.73
N GLY A 206 -8.64 43.99 -12.73
CA GLY A 206 -7.83 45.16 -12.39
C GLY A 206 -6.57 44.86 -11.58
N THR A 207 -6.36 43.59 -11.20
CA THR A 207 -5.21 43.15 -10.42
C THR A 207 -4.25 42.36 -11.30
N ARG A 208 -2.97 42.77 -11.34
CA ARG A 208 -1.92 42.06 -12.08
C ARG A 208 -1.79 40.64 -11.55
N GLY A 209 -1.91 39.64 -12.43
CA GLY A 209 -1.92 38.23 -12.03
C GLY A 209 -3.21 37.78 -11.32
N GLY A 210 -4.25 38.62 -11.24
CA GLY A 210 -5.54 38.27 -10.66
C GLY A 210 -6.19 37.07 -11.38
N LYS A 211 -6.60 36.08 -10.60
CA LYS A 211 -7.20 34.83 -11.11
C LYS A 211 -8.65 34.68 -10.69
N VAL A 212 -8.94 34.98 -9.43
CA VAL A 212 -10.27 34.84 -8.85
C VAL A 212 -10.56 35.93 -7.83
N THR A 213 -11.82 36.35 -7.73
CA THR A 213 -12.33 37.11 -6.59
C THR A 213 -13.67 36.53 -6.20
N PHE A 214 -13.79 36.17 -4.93
CA PHE A 214 -15.00 35.56 -4.40
C PHE A 214 -15.22 35.99 -2.97
N ILE A 215 -16.44 35.82 -2.49
CA ILE A 215 -16.81 36.19 -1.14
C ILE A 215 -17.32 34.95 -0.45
N VAL A 216 -16.87 34.74 0.79
CA VAL A 216 -17.31 33.64 1.64
C VAL A 216 -17.87 34.15 2.95
N ASP A 217 -18.90 33.48 3.48
CA ASP A 217 -19.32 33.69 4.87
C ASP A 217 -18.35 33.00 5.85
N ASN A 218 -18.57 33.18 7.15
CA ASN A 218 -17.73 32.63 8.22
C ASN A 218 -17.77 31.10 8.37
N LYS A 219 -18.57 30.38 7.57
CA LYS A 219 -18.57 28.92 7.45
C LYS A 219 -17.92 28.44 6.16
N GLY A 220 -17.45 29.35 5.32
CA GLY A 220 -16.79 29.04 4.04
C GLY A 220 -17.76 28.92 2.87
N TYR A 221 -19.03 29.31 3.01
CA TYR A 221 -19.98 29.28 1.90
C TYR A 221 -19.75 30.45 0.95
N CYS A 222 -19.61 30.16 -0.34
CA CYS A 222 -19.28 31.13 -1.38
C CYS A 222 -20.52 31.53 -2.21
N PRO A 223 -21.33 32.53 -1.82
CA PRO A 223 -22.50 32.93 -2.61
C PRO A 223 -22.13 33.45 -4.02
N VAL A 224 -20.97 34.09 -4.17
CA VAL A 224 -20.55 34.76 -5.41
C VAL A 224 -19.06 34.56 -5.66
N ASN A 225 -18.71 34.38 -6.93
CA ASN A 225 -17.35 34.32 -7.45
C ASN A 225 -17.31 35.16 -8.74
N ASN A 226 -16.14 35.40 -9.33
CA ASN A 226 -16.06 36.11 -10.61
C ASN A 226 -16.78 35.31 -11.72
N SER A 227 -17.29 36.03 -12.71
CA SER A 227 -18.35 35.52 -13.60
C SER A 227 -17.94 34.31 -14.45
N TRP A 228 -16.70 34.30 -14.94
CA TRP A 228 -16.18 33.21 -15.79
C TRP A 228 -15.89 31.90 -15.04
N VAL A 229 -15.96 31.91 -13.70
CA VAL A 229 -15.92 30.69 -12.86
C VAL A 229 -17.22 30.50 -12.07
N SER A 230 -18.31 31.11 -12.54
CA SER A 230 -19.65 31.01 -11.97
C SER A 230 -20.66 30.52 -13.01
N LEU A 231 -20.26 29.58 -13.86
CA LEU A 231 -21.10 29.03 -14.93
C LEU A 231 -22.19 28.10 -14.38
N LYS A 232 -23.17 27.78 -15.23
CA LYS A 232 -24.23 26.83 -14.88
C LYS A 232 -23.66 25.40 -14.86
N PRO A 233 -23.96 24.61 -13.83
CA PRO A 233 -23.49 23.23 -13.75
C PRO A 233 -24.08 22.39 -14.88
N THR A 234 -23.25 21.52 -15.43
CA THR A 234 -23.60 20.54 -16.46
C THR A 234 -23.92 19.17 -15.86
N GLY A 235 -23.46 18.90 -14.63
CA GLY A 235 -23.54 17.60 -13.97
C GLY A 235 -22.30 16.73 -14.19
N ASP A 236 -21.36 17.16 -15.04
CA ASP A 236 -20.06 16.51 -15.20
C ASP A 236 -18.99 17.21 -14.36
N ARG A 237 -18.46 16.48 -13.38
CA ARG A 237 -17.42 16.97 -12.46
C ARG A 237 -16.19 17.50 -13.18
N ALA A 238 -15.74 16.85 -14.25
CA ALA A 238 -14.52 17.25 -14.95
C ALA A 238 -14.68 18.63 -15.61
N VAL A 239 -15.90 18.91 -16.11
CA VAL A 239 -16.27 20.19 -16.71
C VAL A 239 -16.57 21.24 -15.64
N ASP A 240 -17.34 20.88 -14.61
CA ASP A 240 -17.87 21.82 -13.62
C ASP A 240 -16.83 22.25 -12.57
N LEU A 241 -15.87 21.40 -12.20
CA LEU A 241 -14.86 21.70 -11.17
C LEU A 241 -14.09 23.03 -11.39
N PRO A 242 -13.60 23.36 -12.61
CA PRO A 242 -12.91 24.62 -12.86
C PRO A 242 -13.84 25.84 -12.98
N VAL A 243 -15.09 25.67 -13.45
CA VAL A 243 -15.95 26.80 -13.89
C VAL A 243 -17.23 27.00 -13.07
N CYS A 244 -17.59 26.09 -12.16
CA CYS A 244 -18.75 26.18 -11.26
C CYS A 244 -18.26 26.36 -9.83
N ARG A 245 -17.58 27.48 -9.56
CA ARG A 245 -16.91 27.74 -8.27
C ARG A 245 -17.71 28.57 -7.28
N ASN A 246 -18.75 29.27 -7.74
CA ASN A 246 -19.74 29.88 -6.86
C ASN A 246 -20.65 28.82 -6.23
N LYS A 247 -21.40 29.23 -5.20
CA LYS A 247 -22.35 28.42 -4.44
C LYS A 247 -21.74 27.19 -3.77
N ARG A 248 -20.42 27.05 -3.74
CA ARG A 248 -19.71 25.94 -3.10
C ARG A 248 -19.42 26.25 -1.63
N MET A 249 -19.12 25.19 -0.88
CA MET A 249 -18.56 25.27 0.47
C MET A 249 -17.05 25.05 0.41
N PHE A 250 -16.27 25.97 0.97
CA PHE A 250 -14.82 25.86 1.14
C PHE A 250 -14.49 25.57 2.60
N SER A 251 -14.66 24.30 2.99
CA SER A 251 -14.54 23.82 4.37
C SER A 251 -13.20 23.16 4.68
N ASP A 252 -12.21 23.28 3.80
CA ASP A 252 -10.84 22.85 4.09
C ASP A 252 -10.17 23.81 5.11
N PRO A 253 -9.12 23.38 5.83
CA PRO A 253 -8.49 24.21 6.86
C PRO A 253 -8.03 25.59 6.38
N ILE A 254 -7.55 25.70 5.14
CA ILE A 254 -7.12 26.98 4.55
C ILE A 254 -8.33 27.86 4.22
N GLY A 255 -9.36 27.27 3.62
CA GLY A 255 -10.62 27.95 3.34
C GLY A 255 -11.32 28.48 4.59
N LEU A 256 -11.36 27.70 5.67
CA LEU A 256 -11.95 28.11 6.94
C LEU A 256 -11.12 29.18 7.66
N ARG A 257 -9.79 29.12 7.54
CA ARG A 257 -8.89 30.18 8.05
C ARG A 257 -9.15 31.51 7.35
N ALA A 258 -9.27 31.52 6.02
CA ALA A 258 -9.64 32.71 5.26
C ALA A 258 -11.05 33.21 5.63
N ALA A 259 -12.03 32.31 5.71
CA ALA A 259 -13.41 32.63 6.07
C ALA A 259 -13.51 33.27 7.46
N GLY A 260 -12.74 32.77 8.42
CA GLY A 260 -12.68 33.22 9.81
C GLY A 260 -11.75 34.40 10.09
N ASN A 261 -11.02 34.92 9.10
CA ASN A 261 -10.13 36.05 9.29
C ASN A 261 -10.90 37.28 9.78
N GLN A 262 -10.44 37.89 10.87
CA GLN A 262 -10.95 39.15 11.41
C GLN A 262 -9.88 40.25 11.46
N GLN A 263 -8.65 39.92 11.05
CA GLN A 263 -7.57 40.89 10.91
C GLN A 263 -7.79 41.75 9.67
N ARG A 264 -7.09 42.89 9.58
CA ARG A 264 -7.20 43.84 8.46
C ARG A 264 -7.10 43.17 7.09
N PHE A 265 -6.16 42.24 6.94
CA PHE A 265 -6.10 41.29 5.84
C PHE A 265 -5.40 40.00 6.29
N LEU A 266 -5.61 38.91 5.54
CA LEU A 266 -4.79 37.70 5.56
C LEU A 266 -4.12 37.54 4.19
N LEU A 267 -2.86 37.12 4.17
CA LEU A 267 -2.14 36.77 2.95
C LEU A 267 -1.67 35.31 3.08
N GLN A 268 -2.07 34.43 2.15
CA GLN A 268 -1.65 33.04 2.22
C GLN A 268 -1.48 32.41 0.84
N THR A 269 -0.59 31.42 0.77
CA THR A 269 -0.35 30.63 -0.43
C THR A 269 -0.75 29.18 -0.17
N TYR A 270 -1.52 28.59 -1.07
CA TYR A 270 -2.04 27.24 -0.93
C TYR A 270 -2.19 26.54 -2.28
N LEU A 271 -2.28 25.21 -2.23
CA LEU A 271 -2.54 24.36 -3.39
C LEU A 271 -4.05 24.17 -3.54
N ARG A 272 -4.61 24.54 -4.70
CA ARG A 272 -6.04 24.36 -4.99
C ARG A 272 -6.39 22.91 -5.29
N ASP A 273 -7.68 22.60 -5.24
CA ASP A 273 -8.26 21.34 -5.74
C ASP A 273 -8.03 21.11 -7.25
N THR A 274 -7.65 22.15 -7.98
CA THR A 274 -7.21 22.10 -9.39
C THR A 274 -5.73 21.74 -9.56
N GLY A 275 -4.94 21.70 -8.47
CA GLY A 275 -3.48 21.51 -8.51
C GLY A 275 -2.69 22.81 -8.74
N GLU A 276 -3.35 23.95 -8.88
CA GLU A 276 -2.70 25.25 -9.04
C GLU A 276 -2.24 25.81 -7.68
N ILE A 277 -1.02 26.33 -7.62
CA ILE A 277 -0.54 27.13 -6.49
C ILE A 277 -1.17 28.52 -6.61
N MET A 278 -1.89 28.94 -5.57
CA MET A 278 -2.57 30.23 -5.52
C MET A 278 -2.10 31.02 -4.31
N THR A 279 -1.87 32.31 -4.48
CA THR A 279 -1.76 33.24 -3.35
C THR A 279 -3.02 34.08 -3.28
N GLU A 280 -3.54 34.32 -2.08
CA GLU A 280 -4.76 35.11 -1.90
C GLU A 280 -4.61 36.18 -0.82
N ILE A 281 -5.37 37.27 -1.00
CA ILE A 281 -5.61 38.31 0.00
C ILE A 281 -7.06 38.19 0.45
N ASP A 282 -7.26 38.04 1.75
CA ASP A 282 -8.60 37.98 2.36
C ASP A 282 -8.86 39.21 3.23
N VAL A 283 -9.98 39.88 3.04
CA VAL A 283 -10.38 41.09 3.79
C VAL A 283 -11.80 40.93 4.37
N PRO A 284 -12.01 41.21 5.67
CA PRO A 284 -13.23 40.81 6.37
C PRO A 284 -14.41 41.74 6.13
N PHE A 285 -15.64 41.22 6.14
CA PHE A 285 -16.88 42.00 6.23
C PHE A 285 -17.45 41.98 7.65
N PHE A 286 -17.97 43.13 8.08
CA PHE A 286 -18.66 43.28 9.36
C PHE A 286 -20.01 43.96 9.14
N PHE A 287 -21.10 43.33 9.58
CA PHE A 287 -22.43 43.94 9.58
C PHE A 287 -22.87 44.12 11.03
N GLU A 288 -23.26 45.34 11.40
CA GLU A 288 -23.69 45.66 12.77
C GLU A 288 -22.66 45.26 13.85
N GLY A 289 -21.37 45.42 13.55
CA GLY A 289 -20.28 45.05 14.45
C GLY A 289 -20.00 43.54 14.54
N ARG A 290 -20.76 42.70 13.82
CA ARG A 290 -20.56 41.25 13.79
C ARG A 290 -19.80 40.84 12.53
N HIS A 291 -18.75 40.05 12.72
CA HIS A 291 -18.02 39.44 11.60
C HIS A 291 -18.93 38.48 10.83
N TRP A 292 -18.96 38.66 9.51
CA TRP A 292 -19.82 37.86 8.64
C TRP A 292 -19.04 36.90 7.76
N GLY A 293 -17.87 37.31 7.27
CA GLY A 293 -17.11 36.57 6.27
C GLY A 293 -15.98 37.41 5.67
N ASN A 294 -15.45 37.00 4.53
CA ASN A 294 -14.30 37.65 3.88
C ASN A 294 -14.49 37.74 2.36
N LEU A 295 -14.04 38.84 1.76
CA LEU A 295 -13.73 38.92 0.34
C LEU A 295 -12.33 38.35 0.14
N ARG A 296 -12.19 37.43 -0.81
CA ARG A 296 -10.98 36.66 -1.09
C ARG A 296 -10.56 36.92 -2.53
N MET A 297 -9.36 37.43 -2.73
CA MET A 297 -8.80 37.73 -4.05
C MET A 297 -7.56 36.88 -4.27
N GLY A 298 -7.67 35.88 -5.16
CA GLY A 298 -6.58 35.00 -5.56
C GLY A 298 -5.83 35.54 -6.78
N PHE A 299 -4.51 35.45 -6.74
CA PHE A 299 -3.61 35.88 -7.80
C PHE A 299 -2.36 34.99 -7.90
N ASP A 300 -1.73 35.05 -9.05
CA ASP A 300 -0.41 34.48 -9.30
C ASP A 300 0.67 35.41 -8.72
N ALA A 301 1.33 34.97 -7.66
CA ALA A 301 2.34 35.76 -6.96
C ALA A 301 3.57 36.06 -7.84
N ALA A 302 3.95 35.16 -8.75
CA ALA A 302 5.08 35.38 -9.64
C ALA A 302 4.78 36.48 -10.67
N LEU A 303 3.54 36.52 -11.17
CA LEU A 303 3.10 37.58 -12.09
C LEU A 303 2.87 38.92 -11.37
N LEU A 304 2.36 38.89 -10.13
CA LEU A 304 2.09 40.10 -9.35
C LEU A 304 3.38 40.78 -8.86
N LEU A 305 4.38 39.99 -8.46
CA LEU A 305 5.68 40.48 -7.97
C LEU A 305 6.75 40.59 -9.08
N GLY A 306 6.49 40.01 -10.24
CA GLY A 306 7.35 40.14 -11.41
C GLY A 306 7.42 41.60 -11.87
N LYS A 307 8.62 42.03 -12.30
CA LYS A 307 8.81 43.34 -12.92
C LYS A 307 7.95 43.47 -14.18
#